data_AF-A0A0R1YYI1-F1
#
_entry.id   AF-A0A0R1YYI1-F1
#
_cell.length_a   1.000
_cell.length_b   1.000
_cell.length_c   1.000
_cell.angle_alpha   90.00
_cell.angle_beta   90.00
_cell.angle_gamma   90.00
#
_symmetry.space_group_name_H-M   'P 1'
#
loop_
_entity.id
_entity.type
_entity.pdbx_description
1 polymer ?
#
loop_
_entity_poly.entity_id
_entity_poly.type
_entity_poly.pdbx_seq_one_letter_code
_entity_poly.pdbx_strand_id
1 'polypeptide(L)' 'MNGTGAKYTRSHQPLKILFKKQFVNKHDALSAEYAFKQLTRSQKLNYLEKQGIKLK' A
#
# COMPACT_ATOMS: atom_id res chain seq x y z
N MET A 1 12.76 13.49 -14.45
CA MET A 1 11.80 12.60 -13.75
C MET A 1 10.57 12.45 -14.65
N ASN A 2 10.45 11.33 -15.35
CA ASN A 2 9.40 11.11 -16.36
C ASN A 2 8.03 11.04 -15.66
N GLY A 3 7.15 11.98 -15.96
CA GLY A 3 5.92 12.29 -15.20
C GLY A 3 4.81 11.23 -15.23
N THR A 4 5.05 10.03 -14.70
CA THR A 4 4.08 8.92 -14.62
C THR A 4 3.57 8.65 -13.19
N GLY A 5 3.84 9.55 -12.24
CA GLY A 5 3.27 9.46 -10.90
C GLY A 5 1.76 9.70 -10.89
N ALA A 6 1.03 9.03 -9.98
CA ALA A 6 -0.41 9.27 -9.83
C ALA A 6 -0.69 10.73 -9.44
N LYS A 7 -1.82 11.29 -9.93
CA LYS A 7 -2.24 12.69 -9.71
C LYS A 7 -2.15 13.09 -8.22
N TYR A 8 -2.63 12.23 -7.33
CA TYR A 8 -2.68 12.52 -5.90
C TYR A 8 -1.29 12.60 -5.25
N THR A 9 -0.41 11.63 -5.55
CA THR A 9 0.93 11.52 -4.97
C THR A 9 1.90 12.58 -5.48
N ARG A 10 1.58 13.27 -6.58
CA ARG A 10 2.39 14.40 -7.09
C ARG A 10 2.40 15.57 -6.11
N SER A 11 1.25 15.90 -5.52
CA SER A 11 1.11 16.97 -4.52
C SER A 11 1.19 16.46 -3.08
N HIS A 12 0.82 15.20 -2.83
CA HIS A 12 0.84 14.57 -1.50
C HIS A 12 1.90 13.47 -1.47
N GLN A 13 3.16 13.88 -1.46
CA GLN A 13 4.27 12.94 -1.46
C GLN A 13 4.31 12.16 -0.13
N PRO A 14 4.39 10.83 -0.16
CA PRO A 14 4.52 10.06 1.06
C PRO A 14 5.89 10.30 1.70
N LEU A 15 5.93 10.47 3.02
CA LEU A 15 7.19 10.65 3.75
C LEU A 15 8.07 9.39 3.70
N LYS A 16 7.45 8.20 3.85
CA LYS A 16 8.13 6.90 3.87
C LYS A 16 7.21 5.81 3.31
N ILE A 17 7.79 4.86 2.58
CA ILE A 17 7.09 3.64 2.16
C ILE A 17 7.24 2.61 3.28
N LEU A 18 6.12 2.21 3.88
CA LEU A 18 6.13 1.27 5.02
C LEU A 18 6.14 -0.19 4.57
N PHE A 19 5.45 -0.50 3.47
CA PHE A 19 5.24 -1.86 3.00
C PHE A 19 5.21 -1.90 1.47
N LYS A 20 5.76 -2.97 0.91
CA LYS A 20 5.58 -3.36 -0.49
C LYS A 20 5.46 -4.88 -0.55
N LYS A 21 4.59 -5.38 -1.42
CA LYS A 21 4.42 -6.81 -1.67
C LYS A 21 4.44 -7.06 -3.16
N GLN A 22 5.20 -8.07 -3.57
CA GLN A 22 5.25 -8.52 -4.95
C GLN A 22 4.30 -9.71 -5.14
N PHE A 23 3.63 -9.74 -6.27
CA PHE A 23 2.75 -10.83 -6.69
C PHE A 23 3.21 -11.30 -8.07
N VAL A 24 2.95 -12.58 -8.38
CA VAL A 24 3.30 -13.17 -9.67
C VAL A 24 2.36 -12.66 -10.76
N ASN A 25 1.06 -12.59 -10.45
CA ASN A 25 0.03 -12.22 -11.42
C ASN A 25 -0.55 -10.83 -11.14
N LYS A 26 -0.93 -10.15 -12.22
CA LYS A 26 -1.66 -8.87 -12.14
C LYS A 26 -3.00 -9.01 -11.40
N HIS A 27 -3.70 -10.12 -11.59
CA HIS A 27 -4.99 -10.36 -10.95
C HIS A 27 -4.87 -10.42 -9.41
N ASP A 28 -3.89 -11.17 -8.91
CA ASP A 28 -3.64 -11.30 -7.46
C ASP A 28 -3.25 -9.96 -6.84
N ALA A 29 -2.42 -9.18 -7.54
CA ALA A 29 -2.02 -7.84 -7.10
C ALA A 29 -3.23 -6.90 -6.98
N LEU A 30 -4.08 -6.85 -8.00
CA LEU A 30 -5.27 -5.99 -8.00
C LEU A 30 -6.30 -6.42 -6.96
N SER A 31 -6.52 -7.73 -6.80
CA SER A 31 -7.42 -8.30 -5.79
C SER A 31 -6.96 -7.95 -4.38
N ALA A 32 -5.67 -8.15 -4.08
CA ALA A 32 -5.09 -7.78 -2.79
C ALA A 32 -5.14 -6.28 -2.52
N GLU A 33 -4.89 -5.44 -3.54
CA GLU A 33 -5.00 -3.98 -3.41
C GLU A 33 -6.42 -3.54 -3.09
N TYR A 34 -7.43 -4.09 -3.79
CA TYR A 34 -8.84 -3.80 -3.53
C TYR A 34 -9.22 -4.18 -2.10
N ALA A 35 -8.91 -5.42 -1.69
CA ALA A 35 -9.17 -5.89 -0.33
C ALA A 35 -8.51 -4.97 0.72
N PHE A 36 -7.26 -4.57 0.50
CA PHE A 36 -6.54 -3.66 1.41
C PHE A 36 -7.15 -2.26 1.46
N LYS A 37 -7.62 -1.70 0.33
CA LYS A 37 -8.24 -0.36 0.29
C LYS A 37 -9.52 -0.29 1.13
N GLN A 38 -10.31 -1.38 1.12
CA GLN A 38 -11.56 -1.51 1.87
C GLN A 38 -11.35 -1.62 3.39
N LEU A 39 -10.15 -1.99 3.86
CA LEU A 39 -9.86 -2.11 5.29
C LEU A 39 -9.92 -0.74 5.99
N THR A 40 -10.45 -0.75 7.21
CA THR A 40 -10.38 0.41 8.11
C THR A 40 -8.94 0.67 8.54
N ARG A 41 -8.68 1.85 9.14
CA ARG A 41 -7.33 2.20 9.62
C ARG A 41 -6.79 1.15 10.59
N SER A 42 -7.58 0.73 11.59
CA SER A 42 -7.16 -0.28 12.57
C SER A 42 -6.85 -1.63 11.93
N GLN A 43 -7.66 -2.05 10.95
CA GLN A 43 -7.41 -3.28 10.20
C GLN A 43 -6.14 -3.20 9.35
N LYS A 44 -5.85 -2.05 8.74
CA LYS A 44 -4.60 -1.82 8.00
C LYS A 44 -3.39 -1.92 8.91
N LEU A 45 -3.44 -1.34 10.11
CA LEU A 45 -2.37 -1.44 11.10
C LEU A 45 -2.13 -2.89 11.52
N ASN A 46 -3.20 -3.62 11.88
CA ASN A 46 -3.11 -5.04 12.22
C ASN A 46 -2.58 -5.88 11.06
N TYR A 47 -2.97 -5.57 9.81
CA TYR A 47 -2.44 -6.23 8.63
C TYR A 47 -0.93 -5.99 8.49
N LEU A 48 -0.47 -4.75 8.65
CA LEU A 48 0.95 -4.39 8.58
C LEU A 48 1.76 -5.06 9.70
N GLU A 49 1.23 -5.12 10.92
CA GLU A 49 1.87 -5.83 12.03
C GLU A 49 2.02 -7.32 11.74
N LYS A 50 1.00 -7.96 11.15
CA LYS A 50 1.07 -9.36 10.70
C LYS A 50 2.11 -9.58 9.60
N GLN A 51 2.45 -8.55 8.83
CA GLN A 51 3.56 -8.58 7.86
C GLN A 51 4.92 -8.23 8.49
N GLY A 52 4.98 -8.05 9.81
CA GLY A 52 6.20 -7.72 10.56
C GLY A 52 6.52 -6.23 10.67
N ILE A 53 5.62 -5.34 10.23
CA ILE A 53 5.84 -3.89 10.28
C ILE A 53 5.18 -3.34 11.54
N LYS A 54 6.01 -2.90 12.49
CA LYS A 54 5.55 -2.21 13.69
C LYS A 54 5.69 -0.70 13.48
N LEU A 55 4.56 0.00 13.51
CA LEU A 55 4.53 1.46 13.59
C LEU A 55 4.67 1.85 15.06
N LYS A 56 5.89 2.24 15.43
CA LYS A 56 6.21 2.77 16.76
C LYS A 56 5.91 4.27 16.82
#